data_AF-A0A822E0X3-F1
#
_entry.id   AF-A0A822E0X3-F1
#
_cell.length_a   1.000
_cell.length_b   1.000
_cell.length_c   1.000
_cell.angle_alpha   90.00
_cell.angle_beta   90.00
_cell.angle_gamma   90.00
#
_symmetry.space_group_name_H-M   'P 1'
#
loop_
_entity.id
_entity.type
_entity.pdbx_description
1 polymer ?
#
loop_
_entity_poly.entity_id
_entity_poly.type
_entity_poly.pdbx_seq_one_letter_code
_entity_poly.pdbx_strand_id
1 'polypeptide(L)' 'DELWINTAETTKKIPMTHIRNIVDETIEGHEGYSIVGFQTGTTENSIIWIYWCPSQYVKSIRREILSDN' A
#
# COMPACT_ATOMS: atom_id res chain seq x y z
N ASP A 1 14.13 -4.31 -3.21
CA ASP A 1 13.08 -3.57 -3.93
C ASP A 1 12.55 -2.40 -3.11
N GLU A 2 11.93 -1.41 -3.78
CA GLU A 2 11.47 -0.16 -3.17
C GLU A 2 10.03 0.17 -3.60
N LEU A 3 9.23 0.68 -2.68
CA LEU A 3 7.96 1.34 -2.98
C LEU A 3 8.22 2.83 -3.24
N TRP A 4 7.80 3.32 -4.41
CA TRP A 4 7.93 4.71 -4.80
C TRP A 4 6.56 5.36 -4.83
N ILE A 5 6.40 6.44 -4.08
CA ILE A 5 5.18 7.24 -4.03
C ILE A 5 5.52 8.63 -4.55
N ASN A 6 4.90 9.01 -5.66
CA ASN A 6 5.19 10.26 -6.36
C ASN A 6 3.97 11.18 -6.33
N THR A 7 4.22 12.46 -6.05
CA THR A 7 3.32 13.56 -6.40
C THR A 7 3.96 14.38 -7.52
N ALA A 8 3.26 15.39 -8.02
CA ALA A 8 3.84 16.30 -9.02
C ALA A 8 5.10 17.04 -8.51
N GLU A 9 5.25 17.17 -7.19
CA GLU A 9 6.27 17.99 -6.55
C GLU A 9 7.34 17.18 -5.82
N THR A 10 7.02 15.94 -5.40
CA THR A 10 7.91 15.16 -4.53
C THR A 10 7.88 13.67 -4.86
N THR A 11 9.01 13.01 -4.61
CA THR A 11 9.14 11.56 -4.67
C THR A 11 9.55 11.04 -3.29
N LYS A 12 8.77 10.11 -2.76
CA LYS A 12 9.10 9.36 -1.54
C LYS A 12 9.45 7.93 -1.91
N LYS A 13 10.68 7.52 -1.58
CA LYS A 13 11.16 6.14 -1.76
C LYS A 13 11.19 5.44 -0.41
N ILE A 14 10.64 4.24 -0.36
CA ILE A 14 10.52 3.44 0.86
C ILE A 14 11.08 2.06 0.55
N PRO A 15 12.17 1.63 1.21
CA PRO A 15 12.63 0.24 1.10
C PRO A 15 11.50 -0.71 1.46
N MET A 16 11.22 -1.72 0.62
CA MET A 16 10.12 -2.67 0.89
C MET A 16 10.33 -3.42 2.21
N THR A 17 11.59 -3.61 2.64
CA THR A 17 11.96 -4.18 3.95
C THR A 17 11.45 -3.38 5.16
N HIS A 18 11.07 -2.11 4.97
CA HIS A 18 10.46 -1.29 6.02
C HIS A 18 8.93 -1.44 6.08
N ILE A 19 8.31 -2.09 5.10
CA ILE A 19 6.87 -2.36 5.08
C ILE A 19 6.63 -3.64 5.86
N ARG A 20 5.98 -3.51 7.02
CA ARG A 20 5.76 -4.65 7.93
C ARG A 20 4.44 -5.35 7.71
N ASN A 21 3.46 -4.61 7.24
CA ASN A 21 2.11 -5.08 6.99
C ASN A 21 1.45 -4.25 5.90
N ILE A 22 0.51 -4.86 5.22
CA ILE A 22 -0.40 -4.21 4.29
C ILE A 22 -1.82 -4.51 4.76
N VAL A 23 -2.62 -3.46 4.90
CA VAL A 23 -4.06 -3.56 5.18
C VAL A 23 -4.82 -3.04 3.97
N ASP A 24 -5.89 -3.71 3.60
CA ASP A 24 -6.71 -3.30 2.46
C ASP A 24 -8.18 -3.68 2.64
N GLU A 25 -9.06 -2.83 2.12
CA GLU A 25 -10.51 -3.03 2.15
C GLU A 25 -11.16 -2.39 0.91
N THR A 26 -12.14 -3.07 0.32
CA THR A 26 -12.93 -2.52 -0.80
C THR A 26 -13.78 -1.34 -0.35
N ILE A 27 -13.90 -0.31 -1.19
CA ILE A 27 -14.74 0.85 -0.89
C ILE A 27 -16.20 0.50 -1.15
N GLU A 28 -17.06 0.66 -0.14
CA GLU A 28 -18.50 0.42 -0.27
C GLU A 28 -19.10 1.28 -1.41
N GLY A 29 -19.92 0.65 -2.26
CA GLY A 29 -20.48 1.29 -3.46
C GLY A 29 -19.48 1.49 -4.61
N HIS A 30 -18.19 1.17 -4.42
CA HIS A 30 -17.11 1.31 -5.39
C HIS A 30 -16.17 0.10 -5.37
N GLU A 31 -16.70 -1.12 -5.51
CA GLU A 31 -15.96 -2.38 -5.35
C GLU A 31 -14.72 -2.52 -6.26
N GLY A 32 -14.69 -1.80 -7.39
CA GLY A 32 -13.52 -1.71 -8.27
C GLY A 32 -12.31 -0.99 -7.64
N TYR A 33 -12.50 -0.37 -6.47
CA TYR A 33 -11.48 0.35 -5.72
C TYR A 33 -11.40 -0.11 -4.27
N SER A 34 -10.20 -0.01 -3.72
CA SER A 34 -9.87 -0.34 -2.34
C SER A 34 -9.09 0.81 -1.68
N ILE A 35 -9.19 0.90 -0.37
CA ILE A 35 -8.28 1.67 0.48
C ILE A 35 -7.14 0.73 0.84
N VAL A 36 -5.90 1.18 0.71
CA VAL A 36 -4.69 0.38 1.00
C VAL A 36 -3.78 1.13 1.94
N GLY A 37 -3.38 0.50 3.04
CA GLY A 37 -2.46 1.04 4.03
C GLY A 37 -1.16 0.25 4.07
N PHE A 38 -0.03 0.93 3.90
CA PHE A 38 1.31 0.37 4.08
C PHE A 38 1.86 0.76 5.45
N GLN A 39 2.08 -0.20 6.34
CA GLN A 39 2.69 0.07 7.64
C GLN A 39 4.22 0.18 7.48
N THR A 40 4.75 1.41 7.51
CA THR A 40 6.15 1.72 7.20
C THR A 40 7.05 1.89 8.43
N GLY A 41 6.52 1.68 9.64
CA GLY A 41 7.22 1.94 10.90
C GLY A 41 6.98 0.86 11.96
N THR A 42 7.60 1.06 13.13
CA THR A 42 7.48 0.12 14.25
C THR A 42 6.17 0.19 15.00
N THR A 43 5.46 1.31 14.88
CA THR A 43 4.16 1.54 15.53
C THR A 43 3.02 1.22 14.56
N GLU A 44 1.88 0.80 15.10
CA GLU A 44 0.66 0.55 14.32
C GLU A 44 0.16 1.80 13.59
N ASN A 45 0.45 3.00 14.10
CA ASN A 45 0.00 4.26 13.50
C ASN A 45 0.89 4.77 12.36
N SER A 46 2.04 4.14 12.11
CA SER A 46 2.94 4.53 11.02
C SER A 46 2.48 3.96 9.69
N ILE A 47 1.29 4.38 9.22
CA ILE A 47 0.67 3.87 7.99
C ILE A 47 0.60 4.98 6.94
N ILE A 48 1.04 4.66 5.72
CA ILE A 48 0.75 5.47 4.54
C ILE A 48 -0.49 4.90 3.87
N TRP A 49 -1.53 5.72 3.78
CA TRP A 49 -2.79 5.36 3.16
C TRP A 49 -2.87 5.82 1.71
N ILE A 50 -3.29 4.92 0.83
CA ILE A 50 -3.66 5.19 -0.56
C ILE A 50 -5.15 4.91 -0.71
N TYR A 51 -5.90 5.94 -1.05
CA TYR A 51 -7.32 5.85 -1.35
C TYR A 51 -7.53 5.63 -2.85
N TRP A 52 -8.63 4.98 -3.21
CA TRP A 52 -8.99 4.72 -4.61
C TRP A 52 -7.95 3.90 -5.38
N CYS A 53 -7.30 2.95 -4.71
CA CYS A 53 -6.42 2.00 -5.38
C CYS A 53 -7.29 1.01 -6.18
N PRO A 54 -7.06 0.77 -7.48
CA PRO A 54 -7.85 -0.22 -8.21
C PRO A 54 -7.70 -1.61 -7.58
N SER A 55 -8.81 -2.22 -7.16
CA SER A 55 -8.86 -3.47 -6.39
C SER A 55 -8.13 -4.62 -7.09
N GLN A 56 -8.14 -4.63 -8.43
CA GLN A 56 -7.47 -5.65 -9.24
C GLN A 56 -5.96 -5.74 -9.01
N TYR A 57 -5.31 -4.67 -8.55
CA TYR A 57 -3.86 -4.64 -8.32
C TYR A 57 -3.47 -4.96 -6.88
N VAL A 58 -4.40 -4.87 -5.92
CA VAL A 58 -4.11 -5.03 -4.49
C VAL A 58 -3.49 -6.39 -4.20
N LYS A 59 -4.04 -7.46 -4.78
CA LYS A 59 -3.49 -8.82 -4.63
C LYS A 59 -2.04 -8.93 -5.11
N SER A 60 -1.72 -8.34 -6.27
CA SER A 60 -0.37 -8.36 -6.82
C SER A 60 0.61 -7.52 -5.99
N ILE A 61 0.15 -6.37 -5.48
CA ILE A 61 0.94 -5.51 -4.57
C ILE A 61 1.32 -6.27 -3.30
N ARG A 62 0.35 -6.95 -2.67
CA ARG A 62 0.61 -7.77 -1.46
C ARG A 62 1.65 -8.85 -1.73
N ARG A 63 1.46 -9.60 -2.82
CA ARG A 63 2.37 -10.68 -3.24
C ARG A 63 3.79 -10.16 -3.45
N GLU A 64 3.95 -9.03 -4.13
CA GLU A 64 5.28 -8.49 -4.44
C GLU A 64 6.01 -7.96 -3.21
N ILE A 65 5.30 -7.25 -2.32
CA ILE A 65 5.93 -6.57 -1.18
C ILE A 65 6.17 -7.50 0.00
N LEU A 66 5.16 -8.30 0.37
CA LEU A 66 5.24 -9.17 1.55
C LEU A 66 5.74 -10.57 1.21
N SER A 67 5.86 -10.91 -0.07
CA SER A 67 6.11 -12.30 -0.52
C SER A 67 5.05 -13.28 0.01
N ASP A 68 3.84 -12.81 0.30
CA ASP A 68 2.72 -13.64 0.74
C ASP A 68 2.24 -14.52 -0.43
N ASN A 69 2.19 -15.84 -0.21
CA ASN A 69 1.68 -16.84 -1.17
C ASN A 69 0.15 -16.85 -1.24
#